data_AF-B3U1J7-F1
#
_entry.id   AF-B3U1J7-F1
#
_cell.length_a   1.000
_cell.length_b   1.000
_cell.length_c   1.000
_cell.angle_alpha   90.00
_cell.angle_beta   90.00
_cell.angle_gamma   90.00
#
_symmetry.space_group_name_H-M   'P 1'
#
loop_
_entity.id
_entity.type
_entity.pdbx_description
1 polymer ?
#
loop_
_entity_poly.entity_id
_entity_poly.type
_entity_poly.pdbx_seq_one_letter_code
_entity_poly.pdbx_strand_id
1 'polypeptide(L)' 'ILGLKETEESYYLLVKESKRFTEAAMNCKWRGGTLAMPKTSNTNQLMADYVTQAGLTRVYIGLQAQSKDT' A
#
# COMPACT_ATOMS: atom_id res chain seq x y z
N ILE A 1 -11.16 -2.35 -14.88
CA ILE A 1 -10.66 -1.39 -13.87
C ILE A 1 -10.61 -2.11 -12.53
N LEU A 2 -9.45 -2.19 -11.90
CA LEU A 2 -9.34 -2.72 -10.54
C LEU A 2 -9.72 -1.59 -9.59
N GLY A 3 -10.95 -1.62 -9.09
CA GLY A 3 -11.47 -0.66 -8.10
C GLY A 3 -10.81 -0.83 -6.73
N LEU A 4 -11.32 -0.12 -5.72
CA LEU A 4 -10.87 -0.27 -4.33
C LEU A 4 -11.07 -1.73 -3.85
N LYS A 5 -10.21 -2.17 -2.95
CA LYS A 5 -10.48 -3.34 -2.11
C LYS A 5 -10.94 -2.87 -0.74
N GLU A 6 -11.88 -3.58 -0.14
CA GLU A 6 -12.51 -3.20 1.12
C GLU A 6 -12.34 -4.33 2.14
N THR A 7 -12.15 -3.94 3.39
CA THR A 7 -12.33 -4.77 4.58
C THR A 7 -13.33 -4.08 5.49
N GLU A 8 -13.72 -4.73 6.60
CA GLU A 8 -14.58 -4.10 7.61
C GLU A 8 -14.00 -2.80 8.18
N GLU A 9 -12.68 -2.65 8.18
CA GLU A 9 -11.97 -1.54 8.82
C GLU A 9 -11.44 -0.48 7.84
N SER A 10 -11.27 -0.81 6.55
CA SER A 10 -10.47 0.02 5.65
C SER A 10 -10.74 -0.21 4.16
N TYR A 11 -10.45 0.83 3.38
CA TYR A 11 -10.36 0.76 1.92
C TYR A 11 -8.91 0.84 1.47
N TYR A 12 -8.55 0.02 0.48
CA TYR A 12 -7.22 -0.04 -0.11
C TYR A 12 -7.27 0.33 -1.59
N LEU A 13 -6.43 1.30 -1.96
CA LEU A 13 -6.28 1.78 -3.34
C LEU A 13 -4.88 1.44 -3.87
N LEU A 14 -4.84 0.80 -5.03
CA LEU A 14 -3.60 0.60 -5.77
C LEU A 14 -3.33 1.77 -6.73
N VAL A 15 -2.30 2.56 -6.44
CA VAL A 15 -1.85 3.66 -7.31
C VAL A 15 -0.79 3.13 -8.29
N LYS A 16 -1.09 3.16 -9.60
CA LYS A 16 -0.24 2.61 -10.66
C LYS A 16 0.72 3.63 -11.30
N GLU A 17 1.15 4.61 -10.51
CA GLU A 17 2.11 5.62 -10.92
C GLU A 17 3.48 5.31 -10.31
N SER A 18 4.52 5.20 -11.14
CA SER A 18 5.88 5.02 -10.64
C SER A 18 6.34 6.30 -9.92
N LYS A 19 6.68 6.18 -8.64
CA LYS A 19 7.10 7.28 -7.75
C LYS A 19 8.22 6.81 -6.84
N ARG A 20 8.97 7.74 -6.22
CA ARG A 20 9.82 7.41 -5.07
C ARG A 20 8.96 7.17 -3.83
N PHE A 21 9.50 6.48 -2.82
CA PHE A 21 8.78 6.17 -1.59
C PHE A 21 8.16 7.42 -0.92
N THR A 22 8.94 8.50 -0.79
CA THR A 22 8.48 9.76 -0.18
C THR A 22 7.33 10.40 -0.96
N GLU A 23 7.41 10.39 -2.29
CA GLU A 23 6.36 10.90 -3.17
C GLU A 23 5.10 10.04 -3.11
N ALA A 24 5.25 8.71 -3.04
CA ALA A 24 4.13 7.78 -2.86
C ALA A 24 3.43 8.01 -1.51
N ALA A 25 4.20 8.17 -0.43
CA ALA A 25 3.67 8.50 0.90
C ALA A 25 2.92 9.84 0.92
N MET A 26 3.48 10.88 0.29
CA MET A 26 2.80 12.16 0.13
C MET A 26 1.51 11.99 -0.69
N ASN A 27 1.54 11.26 -1.81
CA ASN A 27 0.35 11.06 -2.64
C ASN A 27 -0.80 10.40 -1.86
N CYS A 28 -0.50 9.39 -1.04
CA CYS A 28 -1.50 8.78 -0.15
C CYS A 28 -2.06 9.81 0.86
N LYS A 29 -1.21 10.64 1.46
CA LYS A 29 -1.62 11.70 2.40
C LYS A 29 -2.54 12.75 1.75
N TRP A 30 -2.22 13.19 0.53
CA TRP A 30 -3.05 14.14 -0.22
C TRP A 30 -4.43 13.57 -0.59
N ARG A 31 -4.57 12.24 -0.64
CA ARG A 31 -5.84 11.54 -0.84
C ARG A 31 -6.59 11.23 0.46
N GLY A 32 -6.13 11.75 1.60
CA GLY A 32 -6.74 11.50 2.91
C GLY A 32 -6.42 10.13 3.52
N GLY A 33 -5.43 9.41 2.98
CA GLY A 33 -4.99 8.10 3.48
C GLY A 33 -3.52 8.07 3.87
N THR A 34 -2.97 6.87 4.01
CA THR A 34 -1.55 6.61 4.23
C THR A 34 -1.09 5.45 3.36
N LEU A 35 0.23 5.22 3.25
CA LEU A 35 0.69 3.97 2.66
C LEU A 35 0.16 2.79 3.48
N ALA A 36 -0.37 1.80 2.78
CA ALA A 36 -0.95 0.61 3.38
C ALA A 36 0.01 -0.08 4.35
N MET A 37 -0.44 -0.33 5.58
CA MET A 37 0.32 -1.08 6.60
C MET A 37 -0.38 -2.42 6.89
N PRO A 38 0.04 -3.54 6.26
CA PRO A 38 -0.55 -4.84 6.53
C PRO A 38 -0.16 -5.34 7.93
N LYS A 39 -0.98 -5.03 8.94
CA LYS A 39 -0.74 -5.43 10.35
C LYS A 39 -1.20 -6.85 10.68
N THR A 40 -1.99 -7.46 9.80
CA THR A 40 -2.52 -8.83 9.96
C THR A 40 -2.22 -9.66 8.73
N SER A 41 -2.18 -10.99 8.88
CA SER A 41 -1.99 -11.91 7.76
C SER A 41 -3.10 -11.80 6.72
N ASN A 42 -4.35 -11.57 7.15
CA ASN A 42 -5.49 -11.41 6.24
C ASN A 42 -5.33 -10.15 5.37
N THR A 43 -5.00 -9.01 5.98
CA THR A 43 -4.73 -7.77 5.24
C THR A 43 -3.52 -7.93 4.30
N ASN A 44 -2.47 -8.62 4.73
CA ASN A 44 -1.31 -8.91 3.89
C ASN A 44 -1.67 -9.75 2.66
N GLN A 45 -2.46 -10.82 2.85
CA GLN A 45 -2.91 -11.68 1.75
C GLN A 45 -3.78 -10.91 0.75
N LEU A 46 -4.76 -10.13 1.25
CA LEU A 46 -5.62 -9.28 0.41
C LEU A 46 -4.78 -8.33 -0.46
N MET A 47 -3.75 -7.69 0.11
CA MET A 47 -2.86 -6.80 -0.63
C MET A 47 -2.04 -7.54 -1.67
N ALA A 48 -1.47 -8.70 -1.33
CA ALA A 48 -0.67 -9.52 -2.23
C ALA A 48 -1.49 -9.99 -3.45
N ASP A 49 -2.73 -10.45 -3.20
CA ASP A 49 -3.67 -10.84 -4.26
C ASP A 49 -4.03 -9.65 -5.14
N TYR A 50 -4.25 -8.48 -4.55
CA TYR A 50 -4.60 -7.27 -5.28
C TYR A 50 -3.47 -6.80 -6.20
N VAL A 51 -2.21 -6.87 -5.74
CA VAL A 51 -1.00 -6.60 -6.52
C VAL A 51 -0.86 -7.60 -7.67
N THR A 52 -1.07 -8.90 -7.40
CA THR A 52 -0.98 -9.98 -8.39
C THR A 52 -2.05 -9.85 -9.47
N GLN A 53 -3.31 -9.64 -9.08
CA GLN A 53 -4.44 -9.41 -9.99
C GLN A 53 -4.20 -8.16 -10.87
N ALA A 54 -3.47 -7.18 -10.36
CA ALA A 54 -3.11 -5.98 -11.10
C ALA A 54 -1.96 -6.16 -12.10
N GLY A 55 -1.34 -7.35 -12.16
CA GLY A 55 -0.19 -7.65 -13.00
C GLY A 55 1.09 -6.96 -12.52
N LEU A 56 1.17 -6.58 -11.25
CA LEU A 56 2.33 -5.91 -10.67
C LEU A 56 3.17 -6.91 -9.87
N THR A 57 4.48 -6.71 -9.86
CA THR A 57 5.41 -7.58 -9.10
C THR A 57 5.85 -6.97 -7.78
N ARG A 58 5.70 -5.65 -7.60
CA ARG A 58 6.15 -4.90 -6.42
C ARG A 58 5.37 -3.61 -6.25
N VAL A 59 5.18 -3.18 -5.01
CA VAL A 59 4.56 -1.91 -4.62
C VAL A 59 5.24 -1.38 -3.35
N TYR A 60 5.10 -0.08 -3.09
CA TYR A 60 5.45 0.48 -1.78
C TYR A 60 4.33 0.24 -0.77
N ILE A 61 4.72 -0.09 0.47
CA ILE A 61 3.85 -0.20 1.65
C ILE A 61 4.41 0.66 2.77
N GLY A 62 3.60 0.93 3.81
CA GLY A 62 3.94 1.79 4.94
C GLY A 62 4.89 1.14 5.96
N LEU A 63 5.83 0.31 5.51
CA LEU A 63 6.84 -0.31 6.37
C LEU A 63 8.21 0.27 6.01
N GLN A 64 8.79 1.01 6.96
CA GLN A 64 10.17 1.50 6.86
C GLN A 64 10.94 0.90 8.04
N ALA A 65 12.06 0.25 7.76
CA ALA A 65 12.96 -0.18 8.82
C ALA A 65 13.41 1.06 9.60
N GLN A 66 13.32 1.02 10.94
CA GLN A 66 13.94 2.06 11.74
C GLN A 66 15.45 2.03 11.44
N SER A 67 16.04 3.18 11.12
CA SER A 67 17.49 3.32 11.23
C SER A 67 17.83 3.09 12.70
N LYS A 68 18.58 2.02 12.99
CA LYS A 68 19.34 1.97 14.24
C LYS A 68 20.51 2.93 14.06
N ASP A 69 20.24 4.21 14.23
CA ASP A 69 21.30 5.16 14.50
C ASP A 69 21.77 4.86 15.94
N THR A 70 22.86 4.09 16.05
CA THR A 70 23.63 3.89 17.28
C THR A 70 24.82 4.83 17.24
#